data_AF-X1TDV7-F1
#
_entry.id   AF-X1TDV7-F1
#
_cell.length_a   1.000
_cell.length_b   1.000
_cell.length_c   1.000
_cell.angle_alpha   90.00
_cell.angle_beta   90.00
_cell.angle_gamma   90.00
#
_symmetry.space_group_name_H-M   'P 1'
#
loop_
_entity.id
_entity.type
_entity.pdbx_description
1 polymer ?
#
loop_
_entity_poly.entity_id
_entity_poly.type
_entity_poly.pdbx_seq_one_letter_code
_entity_poly.pdbx_strand_id
1 'polypeptide(L)'
;NEACQAILGTHDFAPFASSLNDGKNTVRTIYRATVAIEGDLVSCHMVANSFLPHQVRNTMGALVKVGLGRSDVAAFCDILRSKKPNQAGPALPPHGLCLLKVNYPNGVK
;
A
#
# COMPACT_ATOMS: atom_id res chain seq x y z
N ASN A 1 7.87 -4.92 -11.69
CA ASN A 1 6.75 -4.49 -10.81
C ASN A 1 6.07 -5.62 -10.03
N GLU A 2 6.71 -6.79 -9.85
CA GLU A 2 6.08 -7.98 -9.24
C GLU A 2 5.59 -7.75 -7.81
N ALA A 3 6.41 -7.18 -6.92
CA ALA A 3 6.01 -6.87 -5.55
C ALA A 3 4.78 -5.93 -5.49
N CYS A 4 4.67 -4.99 -6.43
CA CYS A 4 3.52 -4.09 -6.54
C CYS A 4 2.26 -4.83 -7.02
N GLN A 5 2.38 -5.88 -7.81
CA GLN A 5 1.23 -6.70 -8.20
C GLN A 5 0.79 -7.64 -7.08
N ALA A 6 1.69 -8.02 -6.17
CA ALA A 6 1.37 -8.92 -5.04
C ALA A 6 0.30 -8.37 -4.09
N ILE A 7 0.09 -7.05 -4.04
CA ILE A 7 -0.92 -6.43 -3.16
C ILE A 7 -2.32 -6.38 -3.79
N LEU A 8 -2.48 -6.74 -5.07
CA LEU A 8 -3.78 -6.71 -5.74
C LEU A 8 -4.73 -7.74 -5.14
N GLY A 9 -6.02 -7.41 -5.11
CA GLY A 9 -7.05 -8.24 -4.50
C GLY A 9 -7.20 -7.97 -3.00
N THR A 10 -7.74 -8.96 -2.28
CA THR A 10 -8.16 -8.82 -0.88
C THR A 10 -7.12 -9.43 0.05
N HIS A 11 -6.55 -8.61 0.93
CA HIS A 11 -5.53 -9.03 1.88
C HIS A 11 -5.72 -8.39 3.24
N ASP A 12 -5.12 -8.98 4.26
CA ASP A 12 -4.95 -8.34 5.56
C ASP A 12 -3.76 -7.37 5.50
N PHE A 13 -4.06 -6.07 5.55
CA PHE A 13 -3.05 -5.00 5.47
C PHE A 13 -2.55 -4.52 6.83
N ALA A 14 -2.81 -5.26 7.92
CA ALA A 14 -2.23 -4.96 9.24
C ALA A 14 -0.71 -4.68 9.19
N PRO A 15 0.12 -5.45 8.43
CA PRO A 15 1.56 -5.22 8.32
C PRO A 15 1.98 -3.86 7.78
N PHE A 16 1.08 -3.23 7.02
CA PHE A 16 1.28 -1.92 6.40
C PHE A 16 0.55 -0.81 7.16
N ALA A 17 -0.14 -1.09 8.25
CA ALA A 17 -0.83 -0.05 9.01
C ALA A 17 -0.01 0.41 10.22
N SER A 18 -0.28 1.63 10.66
CA SER A 18 0.14 2.13 11.97
C SER A 18 -1.08 2.43 12.83
N SER A 19 -0.89 2.54 14.15
CA SER A 19 -1.94 2.98 15.09
C SER A 19 -3.26 2.23 14.93
N LEU A 20 -3.16 0.89 14.82
CA LEU A 20 -4.34 0.04 14.82
C LEU A 20 -4.92 -0.02 16.23
N ASN A 21 -6.23 0.16 16.34
CA ASN A 21 -6.96 -0.12 17.57
C ASN A 21 -7.40 -1.58 17.56
N ASP A 22 -7.48 -2.19 18.73
CA ASP A 22 -7.94 -3.57 18.88
C ASP A 22 -9.33 -3.78 18.26
N GLY A 23 -9.49 -4.90 17.56
CA GLY A 23 -10.77 -5.32 16.96
C GLY A 23 -11.15 -4.66 15.64
N LYS A 24 -10.37 -3.73 15.09
CA LYS A 24 -10.65 -3.16 13.75
C LYS A 24 -10.30 -4.13 12.63
N ASN A 25 -11.21 -4.28 11.67
CA ASN A 25 -10.95 -5.05 10.46
C ASN A 25 -9.83 -4.38 9.63
N THR A 26 -8.74 -5.12 9.39
CA THR A 26 -7.55 -4.71 8.62
C THR A 26 -7.54 -5.24 7.20
N VAL A 27 -8.58 -5.99 6.80
CA VAL A 27 -8.72 -6.50 5.44
C VAL A 27 -9.12 -5.39 4.50
N ARG A 28 -8.37 -5.21 3.41
CA ARG A 28 -8.67 -4.26 2.32
C ARG A 28 -8.57 -4.94 0.97
N THR A 29 -9.29 -4.40 0.00
CA THR A 29 -9.21 -4.83 -1.39
C THR A 29 -8.57 -3.73 -2.21
N ILE A 30 -7.39 -4.02 -2.77
CA ILE A 30 -6.73 -3.15 -3.74
C ILE A 30 -7.21 -3.55 -5.14
N TYR A 31 -7.88 -2.63 -5.82
CA TYR A 31 -8.40 -2.80 -7.17
C TYR A 31 -7.36 -2.49 -8.24
N ARG A 32 -6.45 -1.54 -7.97
CA ARG A 32 -5.38 -1.15 -8.89
C ARG A 32 -4.15 -0.74 -8.11
N ALA A 33 -2.99 -1.12 -8.62
CA ALA A 33 -1.68 -0.67 -8.17
C ALA A 33 -0.75 -0.62 -9.41
N THR A 34 -0.47 0.58 -9.89
CA THR A 34 0.33 0.81 -11.10
C THR A 34 1.50 1.72 -10.80
N VAL A 35 2.69 1.37 -11.31
CA VAL A 35 3.90 2.19 -11.21
C VAL A 35 4.22 2.73 -12.60
N ALA A 36 4.47 4.04 -12.69
CA ALA A 36 4.92 4.72 -13.90
C ALA A 36 6.23 5.46 -13.61
N ILE A 37 7.06 5.58 -14.65
CA ILE A 37 8.34 6.29 -14.59
C ILE A 37 8.29 7.37 -15.66
N GLU A 38 8.47 8.61 -15.24
CA GLU A 38 8.47 9.79 -16.10
C GLU A 38 9.74 10.61 -15.80
N GLY A 39 10.78 10.41 -16.62
CA GLY A 39 12.12 10.93 -16.32
C GLY A 39 12.63 10.38 -14.98
N ASP A 40 12.96 11.28 -14.06
CA ASP A 40 13.45 10.94 -12.72
C ASP A 40 12.32 10.73 -11.69
N LEU A 41 11.05 10.89 -12.09
CA LEU A 41 9.90 10.72 -11.21
C LEU A 41 9.33 9.31 -11.32
N VAL A 42 9.26 8.61 -10.19
CA VAL A 42 8.53 7.35 -10.05
C VAL A 42 7.20 7.61 -9.34
N SER A 43 6.09 7.39 -10.03
CA SER A 43 4.75 7.56 -9.48
C SER A 43 4.06 6.21 -9.28
N CYS A 44 3.27 6.10 -8.21
CA CYS A 44 2.45 4.92 -7.94
C CYS A 44 1.01 5.33 -7.71
N HIS A 45 0.09 4.70 -8.44
CA HIS A 45 -1.34 4.94 -8.34
C HIS A 45 -2.02 3.70 -7.74
N MET A 46 -2.58 3.86 -6.54
CA MET A 46 -3.35 2.83 -5.87
C MET A 46 -4.84 3.19 -5.81
N VAL A 47 -5.70 2.20 -6.03
CA VAL A 47 -7.16 2.31 -5.86
C VAL A 47 -7.62 1.15 -4.99
N ALA A 48 -8.42 1.44 -3.97
CA ALA A 48 -8.89 0.46 -3.01
C ALA A 48 -10.32 0.75 -2.54
N ASN A 49 -10.94 -0.21 -1.87
CA ASN A 49 -12.22 0.00 -1.19
C ASN A 49 -12.09 0.99 -0.02
N SER A 50 -10.97 0.94 0.69
CA SER A 50 -10.53 1.91 1.70
C SER A 50 -9.06 1.67 2.02
N PHE A 51 -8.46 2.57 2.80
CA PHE A 51 -7.08 2.43 3.29
C PHE A 51 -7.05 2.54 4.82
N LEU A 52 -6.16 1.78 5.46
CA LEU A 52 -5.83 1.90 6.88
C LEU A 52 -4.92 3.13 7.13
N PRO A 53 -4.83 3.61 8.38
CA PRO A 53 -3.87 4.66 8.73
C PRO A 53 -2.45 4.29 8.29
N HIS A 54 -1.83 5.20 7.54
CA HIS A 54 -0.49 5.05 6.94
C HIS A 54 -0.30 3.91 5.93
N GLN A 55 -1.34 3.15 5.58
CA GLN A 55 -1.24 1.99 4.68
C GLN A 55 -0.45 2.29 3.41
N VAL A 56 -0.86 3.31 2.65
CA VAL A 56 -0.23 3.67 1.38
C VAL A 56 1.25 4.01 1.56
N ARG A 57 1.58 4.82 2.57
CA ARG A 57 2.95 5.31 2.80
C ARG A 57 3.89 4.20 3.28
N ASN A 58 3.38 3.26 4.08
CA ASN A 58 4.13 2.09 4.53
C ASN A 58 4.33 1.07 3.40
N THR A 59 3.28 0.81 2.60
CA THR A 59 3.38 -0.05 1.41
C THR A 59 4.41 0.51 0.43
N MET A 60 4.37 1.82 0.14
CA MET A 60 5.37 2.45 -0.73
C MET A 60 6.78 2.39 -0.14
N GLY A 61 6.94 2.56 1.19
CA GLY A 61 8.24 2.41 1.85
C GLY A 61 8.84 1.02 1.65
N ALA A 62 8.03 -0.04 1.76
CA ALA A 62 8.46 -1.41 1.50
C ALA A 62 8.77 -1.64 0.00
N LEU A 63 7.94 -1.13 -0.92
CA LEU A 63 8.19 -1.23 -2.36
C LEU A 63 9.47 -0.50 -2.79
N VAL A 64 9.79 0.66 -2.20
CA VAL A 64 11.04 1.38 -2.45
C VAL A 64 12.26 0.56 -2.01
N LYS A 65 12.20 -0.14 -0.87
CA LYS A 65 13.29 -1.05 -0.47
C LYS A 65 13.52 -2.15 -1.51
N VAL A 66 12.45 -2.71 -2.07
CA VAL A 66 12.54 -3.69 -3.17
C VAL A 66 13.15 -3.06 -4.42
N GLY A 67 12.67 -1.89 -4.84
CA GLY A 67 13.19 -1.18 -6.02
C GLY A 67 14.66 -0.77 -5.90
N LEU A 68 15.15 -0.52 -4.67
CA LEU A 68 16.54 -0.21 -4.37
C LEU A 68 17.43 -1.45 -4.12
N GLY A 69 16.89 -2.67 -4.23
CA GLY A 69 17.62 -3.92 -3.97
C GLY A 69 17.98 -4.15 -2.49
N ARG A 70 17.35 -3.43 -1.56
CA ARG A 70 17.55 -3.58 -0.09
C ARG A 70 16.65 -4.64 0.53
N SER A 71 15.74 -5.20 -0.26
CA SER A 71 14.81 -6.27 0.08
C SER A 71 14.39 -6.96 -1.21
N ASP A 72 14.01 -8.23 -1.18
CA ASP A 72 13.52 -8.94 -2.36
C ASP A 72 11.99 -9.02 -2.37
N VAL A 73 11.44 -9.53 -3.48
CA VAL A 73 9.99 -9.69 -3.66
C VAL A 73 9.43 -10.71 -2.64
N ALA A 74 10.20 -11.74 -2.29
CA ALA A 74 9.78 -12.76 -1.33
C ALA A 74 9.56 -12.16 0.06
N ALA A 75 10.52 -11.39 0.57
CA ALA A 75 10.43 -10.70 1.85
C ALA A 75 9.25 -9.72 1.88
N PHE A 76 8.97 -9.01 0.78
CA PHE A 76 7.78 -8.16 0.68
C PHE A 76 6.48 -8.97 0.82
N CYS A 77 6.39 -10.11 0.13
CA CYS A 77 5.25 -11.01 0.23
C CYS A 77 5.11 -11.60 1.65
N ASP A 78 6.21 -11.89 2.32
CA ASP A 78 6.19 -12.40 3.69
C ASP A 78 5.71 -11.34 4.68
N ILE A 79 6.08 -10.07 4.49
CA ILE A 79 5.50 -8.95 5.23
C ILE A 79 3.98 -8.94 5.05
N LEU A 80 3.49 -9.00 3.80
CA LEU A 80 2.04 -9.02 3.51
C LEU A 80 1.33 -10.21 4.17
N ARG A 81 1.94 -11.39 4.19
CA ARG A 81 1.38 -12.61 4.80
C ARG A 81 1.48 -12.63 6.33
N SER A 82 2.33 -11.80 6.93
CA SER A 82 2.60 -11.85 8.37
C SER A 82 1.39 -11.50 9.24
N LYS A 83 0.48 -10.65 8.74
CA LYS A 83 -0.71 -10.11 9.46
C LYS A 83 -0.39 -9.41 10.78
N LYS A 84 0.88 -9.14 11.07
CA LYS A 84 1.32 -8.45 12.29
C LYS A 84 1.46 -6.97 12.00
N PRO A 85 0.98 -6.06 12.87
CA PRO A 85 1.16 -4.63 12.67
C PRO A 85 2.62 -4.19 12.56
N ASN A 86 2.85 -3.07 11.87
CA ASN A 86 4.13 -2.35 11.87
C ASN A 86 5.35 -3.13 11.33
N GLN A 87 5.16 -4.06 10.37
CA GLN A 87 6.24 -4.88 9.80
C GLN A 87 6.91 -4.25 8.56
N ALA A 88 6.18 -3.43 7.79
CA ALA A 88 6.69 -2.83 6.54
C ALA A 88 7.85 -1.82 6.74
N GLY A 89 8.03 -1.35 7.98
CA GLY A 89 8.96 -0.27 8.32
C GLY A 89 8.35 1.12 8.05
N PRO A 90 9.15 2.19 8.22
CA PRO A 90 8.57 3.51 8.42
C PRO A 90 7.85 4.02 7.17
N ALA A 91 6.75 4.72 7.40
CA ALA A 91 6.03 5.44 6.37
C ALA A 91 6.96 6.41 5.64
N LEU A 92 6.92 6.38 4.30
CA LEU A 92 7.53 7.45 3.50
C LEU A 92 7.00 8.83 3.92
N PRO A 93 7.71 9.94 3.68
CA PRO A 93 7.22 11.29 3.97
C PRO A 93 5.82 11.58 3.39
N PRO A 94 5.00 12.42 4.04
CA PRO A 94 3.62 12.64 3.62
C PRO A 94 3.47 13.47 2.34
N HIS A 95 4.44 14.32 2.00
CA HIS A 95 4.35 15.27 0.89
C HIS A 95 4.32 14.63 -0.51
N GLY A 96 4.63 13.33 -0.62
CA GLY A 96 4.50 12.57 -1.86
C GLY A 96 3.16 11.87 -2.06
N LEU A 97 2.23 11.95 -1.09
CA LEU A 97 0.92 11.30 -1.16
C LEU A 97 -0.17 12.33 -1.49
N CYS A 98 -0.97 12.05 -2.52
CA CYS A 98 -2.13 12.86 -2.89
C CYS A 98 -3.38 11.98 -3.08
N LEU A 99 -4.53 12.44 -2.57
CA LEU A 99 -5.82 11.84 -2.87
C LEU A 99 -6.31 12.36 -4.22
N LEU A 100 -6.39 11.49 -5.23
CA LEU A 100 -6.79 11.88 -6.58
C LEU A 100 -8.30 11.84 -6.83
N LYS A 101 -8.99 10.83 -6.28
CA LYS A 101 -10.42 10.59 -6.55
C LYS A 101 -11.08 9.77 -5.45
N VAL A 102 -12.34 10.08 -5.17
CA VAL A 102 -13.28 9.23 -4.42
C VAL A 102 -14.38 8.78 -5.37
N ASN A 103 -14.67 7.47 -5.40
CA ASN A 103 -15.72 6.92 -6.26
C ASN A 103 -17.01 6.76 -5.45
N TYR A 104 -18.09 7.37 -5.94
CA TYR A 104 -19.45 7.20 -5.41
C TYR A 104 -20.29 6.35 -6.37
N PRO A 105 -21.31 5.64 -5.88
CA PRO A 105 -22.30 5.00 -6.74
C PRO A 105 -22.95 6.01 -7.69
N ASN A 106 -23.33 5.55 -8.89
CA ASN A 106 -24.07 6.37 -9.83
C ASN A 106 -25.40 6.82 -9.19
N GLY A 107 -25.69 8.13 -9.19
CA GLY A 107 -26.95 8.69 -8.70
C GLY A 107 -26.92 9.32 -7.31
N VAL A 108 -25.77 9.35 -6.63
CA VAL A 108 -25.59 10.19 -5.44
C VAL A 108 -25.34 11.63 -5.92
N LYS A 109 -26.37 12.48 -5.80
CA LYS A 109 -26.25 13.93 -6.01
C LYS A 109 -25.75 14.62 -4.75
#